data_AF-A0A8T5SVQ4-F1
#
_entry.id   AF-A0A8T5SVQ4-F1
#
_cell.length_a   1.000
_cell.length_b   1.000
_cell.length_c   1.000
_cell.angle_alpha   90.00
_cell.angle_beta   90.00
_cell.angle_gamma   90.00
#
_symmetry.space_group_name_H-M   'P 1'
#
loop_
_entity.id
_entity.type
_entity.pdbx_description
1 polymer ?
#
loop_
_entity_poly.entity_id
_entity_poly.type
_entity_poly.pdbx_seq_one_letter_code
_entity_poly.pdbx_strand_id
1 'polypeptide(L)'
;DLERRKLLKCAYDRTFHVKENLVPSIFSVEEVRDQVRNKIASEAGVEPKAIVIDVPTVPSVPYHHSDLLEPMEIPVFQKTRTGEKIPLRLSDISSVFDVLRGFINILRVYTDEKHLEKVAAASAKVIGGTPSSAKISF
;
A
#
# COMPACT_ATOMS: atom_id res chain seq x y z
N ASP A 1 -10.05 -14.01 21.97
CA ASP A 1 -10.23 -14.37 20.54
C ASP A 1 -8.95 -14.87 19.86
N LEU A 2 -7.81 -14.23 20.06
CA LEU A 2 -6.53 -14.61 19.43
C LEU A 2 -6.15 -16.09 19.65
N GLU A 3 -6.22 -16.59 20.88
CA GLU A 3 -5.90 -17.98 21.24
C GLU A 3 -6.83 -19.01 20.58
N ARG A 4 -8.05 -18.59 20.21
CA ARG A 4 -9.03 -19.42 19.51
C ARG A 4 -8.93 -19.27 17.98
N ARG A 5 -7.91 -18.55 17.47
CA ARG A 5 -7.71 -18.22 16.05
C ARG A 5 -8.92 -17.53 15.40
N LYS A 6 -9.73 -16.83 16.21
CA LYS A 6 -10.81 -15.97 15.71
C LYS A 6 -10.21 -14.59 15.45
N LEU A 7 -9.65 -14.42 14.25
CA LEU A 7 -9.00 -13.20 13.80
C LEU A 7 -9.95 -12.38 12.92
N LEU A 8 -9.68 -11.08 12.84
CA LEU A 8 -10.30 -10.20 11.84
C LEU A 8 -10.09 -10.77 10.44
N LYS A 9 -11.12 -10.65 9.61
CA LYS A 9 -11.15 -11.13 8.23
C LYS A 9 -10.89 -9.96 7.30
N CYS A 10 -10.11 -10.21 6.24
CA CYS A 10 -9.91 -9.23 5.17
C CYS A 10 -11.18 -9.13 4.34
N ALA A 11 -11.86 -7.99 4.42
CA ALA A 11 -13.10 -7.72 3.68
C ALA A 11 -12.82 -7.11 2.30
N TYR A 12 -11.72 -6.40 2.16
CA TYR A 12 -11.34 -5.75 0.91
C TYR A 12 -9.84 -5.50 0.89
N ASP A 13 -9.21 -5.72 -0.26
CA ASP A 13 -7.83 -5.33 -0.52
C ASP A 13 -7.70 -4.67 -1.90
N ARG A 14 -6.80 -3.68 -1.99
CA ARG A 14 -6.48 -3.02 -3.24
C ARG A 14 -5.00 -2.71 -3.32
N THR A 15 -4.39 -3.18 -4.41
CA THR A 15 -2.99 -2.94 -4.72
C THR A 15 -2.85 -1.68 -5.56
N PHE A 16 -1.98 -0.78 -5.13
CA PHE A 16 -1.61 0.46 -5.82
C PHE A 16 -0.15 0.38 -6.24
N HIS A 17 0.14 0.72 -7.50
CA HIS A 17 1.49 0.88 -8.00
C HIS A 17 1.86 2.38 -8.02
N VAL A 18 3.03 2.71 -7.47
CA VAL A 18 3.50 4.09 -7.17
C VAL A 18 3.58 5.07 -8.35
N LYS A 19 3.37 4.62 -9.61
CA LYS A 19 3.13 5.58 -10.70
C LYS A 19 1.93 6.51 -10.39
N GLU A 20 1.06 6.14 -9.45
CA GLU A 20 0.00 6.97 -8.86
C GLU A 20 0.37 7.46 -7.43
N ASN A 21 1.32 8.39 -7.30
CA ASN A 21 1.80 8.95 -6.01
C ASN A 21 0.73 9.59 -5.10
N LEU A 22 -0.51 9.75 -5.57
CA LEU A 22 -1.57 10.51 -4.88
C LEU A 22 -2.38 9.67 -3.89
N VAL A 23 -2.50 8.36 -4.07
CA VAL A 23 -3.42 7.55 -3.24
C VAL A 23 -2.82 7.16 -1.88
N PRO A 24 -1.58 6.64 -1.78
CA PRO A 24 -1.02 6.19 -0.50
C PRO A 24 -0.78 7.35 0.48
N SER A 25 -0.35 8.51 -0.03
CA SER A 25 -0.05 9.72 0.74
C SER A 25 -1.30 10.31 1.41
N ILE A 26 -2.46 10.24 0.75
CA ILE A 26 -3.75 10.68 1.31
C ILE A 26 -4.18 9.80 2.48
N PHE A 27 -3.97 8.48 2.39
CA PHE A 27 -4.35 7.54 3.46
C PHE A 27 -3.38 7.50 4.65
N SER A 28 -2.16 8.03 4.49
CA SER A 28 -1.23 8.24 5.61
C SER A 28 -1.78 9.21 6.64
N VAL A 29 -2.65 10.14 6.23
CA VAL A 29 -3.33 11.11 7.11
C VAL A 29 -4.45 10.41 7.88
N GLU A 30 -4.42 10.50 9.22
CA GLU A 30 -5.35 9.81 10.12
C GLU A 30 -6.80 10.27 9.89
N GLU A 31 -7.01 11.58 9.69
CA GLU A 31 -8.32 12.18 9.46
C GLU A 31 -8.99 11.64 8.19
N VAL A 32 -8.22 11.41 7.13
CA VAL A 32 -8.76 10.86 5.88
C VAL A 32 -9.13 9.39 6.06
N ARG A 33 -8.29 8.63 6.78
CA ARG A 33 -8.58 7.23 7.11
C ARG A 33 -9.85 7.11 7.95
N ASP A 34 -10.02 8.00 8.90
CA ASP A 34 -11.20 8.06 9.75
C ASP A 34 -12.47 8.43 8.97
N GLN A 35 -12.39 9.39 8.05
CA GLN A 35 -13.50 9.72 7.16
C GLN A 35 -13.90 8.52 6.28
N VAL A 36 -12.93 7.84 5.69
CA VAL A 36 -13.18 6.65 4.85
C VAL A 36 -13.77 5.52 5.68
N ARG A 37 -13.21 5.24 6.87
CA ARG A 37 -13.74 4.25 7.81
C ARG A 37 -15.18 4.56 8.21
N ASN A 38 -15.49 5.80 8.56
CA ASN A 38 -16.83 6.22 8.94
C ASN A 38 -17.83 6.09 7.78
N LYS A 39 -17.39 6.39 6.55
CA LYS A 39 -18.21 6.23 5.35
C LYS A 39 -18.52 4.76 5.06
N ILE A 40 -17.53 3.87 5.17
CA ILE A 40 -17.72 2.42 5.03
C ILE A 40 -18.65 1.91 6.13
N ALA A 41 -18.46 2.35 7.37
CA ALA A 41 -19.28 1.98 8.52
C ALA A 41 -20.76 2.37 8.31
N SER A 42 -20.99 3.59 7.86
CA SER A 42 -22.33 4.12 7.56
C SER A 42 -23.02 3.34 6.42
N GLU A 43 -22.29 2.99 5.36
CA GLU A 43 -22.83 2.24 4.23
C GLU A 43 -23.12 0.78 4.60
N ALA A 44 -22.27 0.16 5.43
CA ALA A 44 -22.42 -1.22 5.89
C ALA A 44 -23.39 -1.38 7.08
N GLY A 45 -23.79 -0.28 7.73
CA GLY A 45 -24.62 -0.29 8.94
C GLY A 45 -23.94 -0.95 10.13
N VAL A 46 -22.63 -0.72 10.30
CA VAL A 46 -21.83 -1.25 11.40
C VAL A 46 -21.15 -0.13 12.18
N GLU A 47 -20.68 -0.41 13.39
CA GLU A 47 -19.90 0.58 14.14
C GLU A 47 -18.54 0.82 13.48
N PRO A 48 -18.05 2.07 13.40
CA PRO A 48 -16.72 2.37 12.84
C PRO A 48 -15.58 1.59 13.50
N LYS A 49 -15.70 1.29 14.80
CA LYS A 49 -14.72 0.51 15.56
C LYS A 49 -14.60 -0.95 15.10
N ALA A 50 -15.60 -1.47 14.40
CA ALA A 50 -15.58 -2.82 13.84
C ALA A 50 -14.80 -2.91 12.51
N ILE A 51 -14.28 -1.78 12.01
CA ILE A 51 -13.55 -1.69 10.75
C ILE A 51 -12.14 -1.18 11.01
N VAL A 52 -11.14 -1.91 10.52
CA VAL A 52 -9.72 -1.52 10.59
C VAL A 52 -9.21 -1.33 9.17
N ILE A 53 -8.64 -0.16 8.88
CA ILE A 53 -7.98 0.12 7.61
C ILE A 53 -6.48 0.07 7.83
N ASP A 54 -5.83 -0.88 7.17
CA ASP A 54 -4.39 -1.07 7.14
C ASP A 54 -3.83 -0.50 5.84
N VAL A 55 -2.88 0.42 5.97
CA VAL A 55 -2.18 1.08 4.86
C VAL A 55 -0.70 1.09 5.17
N PRO A 56 0.18 0.78 4.20
CA PRO A 56 1.61 0.83 4.41
C PRO A 56 2.03 2.27 4.65
N THR A 57 2.46 2.58 5.88
CA THR A 57 3.02 3.88 6.26
C THR A 57 4.53 3.97 6.02
N VAL A 58 5.16 2.83 5.72
CA VAL A 58 6.59 2.69 5.44
C VAL A 58 6.80 2.00 4.09
N PRO A 59 7.85 2.41 3.34
CA PRO A 59 8.21 1.77 2.08
C PRO A 59 8.48 0.28 2.29
N SER A 60 7.93 -0.56 1.42
CA SER A 60 8.01 -2.03 1.53
C SER A 60 9.44 -2.59 1.44
N VAL A 61 10.41 -1.81 0.94
CA VAL A 61 11.85 -2.12 1.03
C VAL A 61 12.69 -0.82 1.16
N PRO A 62 12.96 -0.30 2.37
CA PRO A 62 13.80 0.88 2.50
C PRO A 62 15.28 0.51 2.33
N TYR A 63 15.82 0.61 1.11
CA TYR A 63 17.27 0.73 0.94
C TYR A 63 17.69 2.20 1.18
N HIS A 64 17.54 2.66 2.43
CA HIS A 64 18.03 3.97 2.87
C HIS A 64 19.48 3.88 3.34
N HIS A 65 20.37 3.47 2.44
CA HIS A 65 21.80 3.58 2.67
C HIS A 65 22.35 4.56 1.63
N SER A 66 22.48 5.82 2.06
CA SER A 66 22.94 7.02 1.35
C SER A 66 21.86 7.82 0.62
N ASP A 67 21.77 9.10 0.97
CA ASP A 67 21.00 10.16 0.28
C ASP A 67 21.44 10.38 -1.18
N LEU A 68 22.40 9.59 -1.66
CA LEU A 68 23.02 9.68 -2.98
C LEU A 68 22.44 8.67 -4.00
N LEU A 69 21.66 7.68 -3.54
CA LEU A 69 21.08 6.65 -4.40
C LEU A 69 19.58 6.90 -4.64
N GLU A 70 19.12 6.61 -5.86
CA GLU A 70 17.69 6.60 -6.15
C GLU A 70 16.99 5.62 -5.19
N PRO A 71 15.82 5.98 -4.61
CA PRO A 71 15.05 5.08 -3.77
C PRO A 71 14.79 3.75 -4.47
N MET A 72 14.90 2.64 -3.73
CA MET A 72 14.71 1.27 -4.24
C MET A 72 15.77 0.79 -5.25
N GLU A 73 16.89 1.49 -5.42
CA GLU A 73 18.00 1.01 -6.25
C GLU A 73 18.96 0.12 -5.45
N ILE A 74 19.34 -1.03 -6.04
CA ILE A 74 20.36 -1.90 -5.44
C ILE A 74 21.70 -1.63 -6.12
N PRO A 75 22.69 -1.07 -5.42
CA PRO A 75 24.00 -0.82 -6.00
C PRO A 75 24.69 -2.17 -6.26
N VAL A 76 25.04 -2.42 -7.51
CA VAL A 76 25.80 -3.59 -7.94
C VAL A 76 27.10 -3.16 -8.61
N PHE A 77 28.03 -4.09 -8.78
CA PHE A 77 29.26 -3.79 -9.52
C PHE A 77 29.68 -4.98 -10.37
N GLN A 78 30.26 -4.68 -11.52
CA GLN A 78 30.92 -5.67 -12.35
C GLN A 78 32.43 -5.62 -12.10
N LYS A 79 33.05 -6.80 -11.94
CA LYS A 79 34.52 -6.92 -11.93
C LYS A 79 35.04 -7.05 -13.35
N THR A 80 35.97 -6.19 -13.73
CA THR A 80 36.69 -6.32 -15.00
C THR A 80 37.73 -7.43 -14.93
N ARG A 81 38.27 -7.84 -16.07
CA ARG A 81 39.34 -8.83 -16.15
C ARG A 81 40.65 -8.37 -15.48
N THR A 82 40.81 -7.06 -15.27
CA THR A 82 41.92 -6.42 -14.54
C THR A 82 41.66 -6.28 -13.05
N GLY A 83 40.47 -6.68 -12.55
CA GLY A 83 40.10 -6.63 -11.14
C GLY A 83 39.46 -5.32 -10.68
N GLU A 84 39.29 -4.34 -11.57
CA GLU A 84 38.59 -3.09 -11.27
C GLU A 84 37.09 -3.35 -11.06
N LYS A 85 36.48 -2.56 -10.17
CA LYS A 85 35.04 -2.62 -9.88
C LYS A 85 34.35 -1.44 -10.56
N ILE A 86 33.48 -1.74 -11.52
CA ILE A 86 32.66 -0.73 -12.19
C ILE A 86 31.27 -0.73 -11.51
N PRO A 87 30.83 0.39 -10.90
CA PRO A 87 29.51 0.49 -10.32
C PRO A 87 28.44 0.44 -11.42
N LEU A 88 27.36 -0.29 -11.15
CA LEU A 88 26.21 -0.45 -12.04
C LEU A 88 24.92 -0.39 -11.21
N ARG A 89 23.84 -0.01 -11.88
CA ARG A 89 22.49 -0.10 -11.33
C ARG A 89 21.90 -1.46 -11.69
N LEU A 90 21.19 -2.08 -10.75
CA LEU A 90 20.53 -3.35 -11.00
C LEU A 90 19.37 -3.18 -11.99
N SER A 91 18.73 -2.01 -12.00
CA SER A 91 17.68 -1.65 -12.96
C SER A 91 18.15 -1.67 -14.41
N ASP A 92 19.41 -1.27 -14.65
CA ASP A 92 19.97 -1.22 -16.01
C ASP A 92 20.30 -2.62 -16.55
N ILE A 93 20.42 -3.61 -15.65
CA ILE A 93 20.82 -4.98 -15.98
C ILE A 93 19.60 -5.91 -16.03
N SER A 94 18.63 -5.71 -15.15
CA SER A 94 17.47 -6.59 -14.98
C SER A 94 16.16 -5.83 -15.19
N SER A 95 15.51 -6.11 -16.32
CA SER A 95 14.16 -5.63 -16.61
C SER A 95 13.12 -6.13 -15.59
N VAL A 96 13.34 -7.32 -15.02
CA VAL A 96 12.49 -7.84 -13.94
C VAL A 96 12.60 -6.97 -12.71
N PHE A 97 13.82 -6.58 -12.34
CA PHE A 97 14.03 -5.64 -11.23
C PHE A 97 13.47 -4.26 -11.56
N ASP A 98 13.61 -3.79 -12.81
CA ASP A 98 13.04 -2.51 -13.24
C ASP A 98 11.50 -2.44 -13.15
N VAL A 99 10.81 -3.57 -13.31
CA VAL A 99 9.35 -3.63 -13.10
C VAL A 99 8.99 -3.74 -11.62
N LEU A 100 9.82 -4.42 -10.82
CA LEU A 100 9.62 -4.58 -9.39
C LEU A 100 10.06 -3.35 -8.57
N ARG A 101 10.90 -2.47 -9.13
CA ARG A 101 11.31 -1.22 -8.49
C ARG A 101 10.15 -0.23 -8.53
N GLY A 102 9.55 -0.06 -7.36
CA GLY A 102 8.33 0.71 -7.16
C GLY A 102 7.56 0.12 -5.99
N PHE A 103 7.01 0.96 -5.12
CA PHE A 103 6.27 0.43 -3.98
C PHE A 103 4.97 -0.21 -4.45
N ILE A 104 4.79 -1.48 -4.12
CA ILE A 104 3.48 -2.13 -4.14
C ILE A 104 2.83 -1.77 -2.81
N ASN A 105 1.97 -0.76 -2.83
CA ASN A 105 1.21 -0.36 -1.65
C ASN A 105 -0.10 -1.13 -1.64
N ILE A 106 -0.40 -1.84 -0.57
CA ILE A 106 -1.65 -2.61 -0.45
C ILE A 106 -2.48 -1.97 0.65
N LEU A 107 -3.65 -1.42 0.29
CA LEU A 107 -4.65 -1.03 1.26
C LEU A 107 -5.49 -2.26 1.61
N ARG A 108 -5.71 -2.51 2.90
CA ARG A 108 -6.55 -3.60 3.37
C ARG A 108 -7.60 -3.09 4.35
N VAL A 109 -8.81 -3.63 4.25
CA VAL A 109 -9.91 -3.38 5.18
C VAL A 109 -10.22 -4.68 5.90
N TYR A 110 -10.18 -4.65 7.22
CA TYR A 110 -10.43 -5.77 8.10
C TYR A 110 -11.69 -5.55 8.93
N THR A 111 -12.41 -6.62 9.22
CA THR A 111 -13.58 -6.61 10.12
C THR A 111 -13.82 -7.98 10.75
N ASP A 112 -14.76 -8.08 11.68
CA ASP A 112 -15.22 -9.36 12.22
C ASP A 112 -15.96 -10.20 11.16
N GLU A 113 -15.86 -11.52 11.25
CA GLU A 113 -16.49 -12.46 10.31
C GLU A 113 -18.00 -12.22 10.10
N LYS A 114 -18.73 -11.84 11.16
CA LYS A 114 -20.15 -11.47 11.13
C LYS A 114 -20.50 -10.28 10.23
N HIS A 115 -19.54 -9.44 9.89
CA HIS A 115 -19.72 -8.21 9.11
C HIS A 115 -19.05 -8.28 7.73
N LEU A 116 -18.40 -9.40 7.40
CA LEU A 116 -17.53 -9.55 6.25
C LEU A 116 -18.19 -9.13 4.93
N GLU A 117 -19.35 -9.69 4.60
CA GLU A 117 -20.03 -9.42 3.33
C GLU A 117 -20.50 -7.96 3.21
N LYS A 118 -21.06 -7.40 4.29
CA LYS A 118 -21.55 -6.01 4.31
C LYS A 118 -20.41 -5.02 4.14
N VAL A 119 -19.33 -5.23 4.89
CA VAL A 119 -18.14 -4.37 4.85
C VAL A 119 -17.40 -4.53 3.51
N ALA A 120 -17.35 -5.74 2.93
CA ALA A 120 -16.75 -5.96 1.62
C ALA A 120 -17.47 -5.17 0.52
N ALA A 121 -18.81 -5.27 0.46
CA ALA A 121 -19.62 -4.52 -0.50
C ALA A 121 -19.49 -3.00 -0.32
N ALA A 122 -19.56 -2.51 0.92
CA ALA A 122 -19.39 -1.10 1.24
C ALA A 122 -17.99 -0.59 0.88
N SER A 123 -16.95 -1.37 1.19
CA SER A 123 -15.55 -1.03 0.87
C SER A 123 -15.33 -0.96 -0.64
N ALA A 124 -15.87 -1.91 -1.41
CA ALA A 124 -15.82 -1.86 -2.86
C ALA A 124 -16.51 -0.62 -3.45
N LYS A 125 -17.63 -0.18 -2.86
CA LYS A 125 -18.33 1.04 -3.29
C LYS A 125 -17.57 2.32 -2.92
N VAL A 126 -17.00 2.39 -1.73
CA VAL A 126 -16.34 3.59 -1.18
C VAL A 126 -14.91 3.76 -1.72
N ILE A 127 -14.14 2.66 -1.81
CA ILE A 127 -12.72 2.65 -2.21
C ILE A 127 -12.57 2.22 -3.67
N GLY A 128 -13.41 1.30 -4.15
CA GLY A 128 -13.38 0.81 -5.55
C GLY A 128 -13.94 1.84 -6.54
N GLY A 129 -14.93 2.63 -6.13
CA GLY A 129 -15.28 3.87 -6.83
C GLY A 129 -14.14 4.86 -6.66
N THR A 130 -13.61 5.40 -7.77
CA THR A 130 -12.59 6.45 -7.73
C THR A 130 -12.99 7.49 -6.69
N PRO A 131 -12.16 7.76 -5.66
CA PRO A 131 -12.53 8.71 -4.62
C PRO A 131 -12.90 10.02 -5.29
N SER A 132 -14.12 10.52 -5.06
CA SER A 132 -14.53 11.85 -5.52
C SER A 132 -13.60 12.95 -4.97
N SER A 133 -12.84 12.66 -3.91
CA SER A 133 -11.77 13.51 -3.39
C SER A 133 -10.54 13.57 -4.30
N ALA A 134 -10.30 12.58 -5.16
CA ALA A 134 -9.27 12.62 -6.21
C ALA A 134 -9.71 13.40 -7.46
N LYS A 135 -10.96 13.90 -7.50
CA LYS A 135 -11.47 14.80 -8.55
C LYS A 135 -11.39 16.28 -8.16
N ILE A 136 -10.98 16.61 -6.93
CA ILE A 136 -10.91 18.00 -6.47
C ILE A 136 -9.45 18.37 -6.25
N SER A 137 -8.94 19.18 -7.19
CA SER A 137 -7.66 19.94 -7.19
C SER A 137 -6.41 19.07 -7.40
N PHE A 138 -5.61 19.17 -8.47
CA PHE A 138 -5.17 20.26 -9.37
C PHE A 138 -4.96 19.75 -10.81
#